data_AF-A9HR93-F1
#
_entry.id   AF-A9HR93-F1
#
_cell.length_a   1.000
_cell.length_b   1.000
_cell.length_c   1.000
_cell.angle_alpha   90.00
_cell.angle_beta   90.00
_cell.angle_gamma   90.00
#
_symmetry.space_group_name_H-M   'P 1'
#
loop_
_entity.id
_entity.type
_entity.pdbx_description
1 polymer ?
#
loop_
_entity_poly.entity_id
_entity_poly.type
_entity_poly.pdbx_seq_one_letter_code
_entity_poly.pdbx_strand_id
1 'polypeptide(L)'
;MMTMRARKKRLSVYLEPDLWKGLRTQAARRSMSDSLLAEAAIAAWLDPDAAGGDPRASLEGAMQRLERRQARIERDLSISVETLALFIRIWFTSMPGLPDSVAAAARAQGAERYDRFVEMLGRRLASDRRFRTDLKTDDLPDTEPKSSQ
;
A
#
# COMPACT_ATOMS: atom_id res chain seq x y z
N MET A 1 -51.73 3.14 7.89
CA MET A 1 -51.81 1.97 8.79
C MET A 1 -50.80 2.15 9.91
N MET A 2 -51.24 2.35 11.16
CA MET A 2 -50.35 2.39 12.32
C MET A 2 -49.79 0.99 12.56
N THR A 3 -48.47 0.81 12.42
CA THR A 3 -47.81 -0.42 12.86
C THR A 3 -47.87 -0.45 14.39
N MET A 4 -48.73 -1.31 14.93
CA MET A 4 -48.73 -1.61 16.36
C MET A 4 -47.32 -2.07 16.76
N ARG A 5 -46.69 -1.34 17.70
CA ARG A 5 -45.38 -1.68 18.23
C ARG A 5 -45.50 -3.02 18.97
N ALA A 6 -45.17 -4.11 18.29
CA ALA A 6 -45.26 -5.44 18.85
C ALA A 6 -44.41 -5.52 20.14
N ARG A 7 -44.98 -6.11 21.19
CA ARG A 7 -44.33 -6.20 22.49
C ARG A 7 -43.14 -7.16 22.39
N LYS A 8 -41.95 -6.75 22.85
CA LYS A 8 -40.76 -7.61 22.90
C LYS A 8 -41.05 -8.83 23.79
N LYS A 9 -40.68 -10.03 23.32
CA LYS A 9 -40.78 -11.26 24.12
C LYS A 9 -39.57 -11.36 25.05
N ARG A 10 -39.81 -11.71 26.32
CA ARG A 10 -38.72 -11.95 27.28
C ARG A 10 -38.04 -13.26 26.94
N LEU A 11 -36.72 -13.22 26.78
CA LEU A 11 -35.86 -14.39 26.59
C LEU A 11 -34.99 -14.53 27.84
N SER A 12 -34.98 -15.72 28.46
CA SER A 12 -34.12 -16.06 29.60
C SER A 12 -33.23 -17.22 29.20
N VAL A 13 -31.93 -16.98 29.05
CA VAL A 13 -30.95 -17.99 28.63
C VAL A 13 -29.75 -17.89 29.56
N TYR A 14 -29.15 -19.03 29.86
CA TYR A 14 -27.87 -19.08 30.57
C TYR A 14 -26.73 -18.81 29.58
N LEU A 15 -25.76 -18.03 30.02
CA LEU A 15 -24.55 -17.72 29.26
C LEU A 15 -23.35 -18.19 30.09
N GLU A 16 -22.37 -18.76 29.40
CA GLU A 16 -21.03 -19.01 29.94
C GLU A 16 -20.48 -17.72 30.61
N PRO A 17 -19.80 -17.80 31.77
CA PRO A 17 -19.32 -16.62 32.50
C PRO A 17 -18.45 -15.69 31.65
N ASP A 18 -17.59 -16.26 30.81
CA ASP A 18 -16.70 -15.49 29.92
C ASP A 18 -17.49 -14.78 28.81
N LEU A 19 -18.51 -15.44 28.27
CA LEU A 19 -19.40 -14.85 27.26
C LEU A 19 -20.22 -13.69 27.86
N TRP A 20 -20.71 -13.85 29.08
CA TRP A 20 -21.40 -12.77 29.82
C TRP A 20 -20.49 -11.56 30.02
N LYS A 21 -19.24 -11.78 30.46
CA LYS A 21 -18.26 -10.71 30.65
C LYS A 21 -17.93 -10.00 29.33
N GLY A 22 -17.78 -10.74 28.25
CA GLY A 22 -17.55 -10.21 26.91
C GLY A 22 -18.70 -9.31 26.43
N LEU A 23 -19.95 -9.78 26.57
CA LEU A 23 -21.14 -9.02 26.23
C LEU A 23 -21.19 -7.69 26.97
N ARG A 24 -21.02 -7.70 28.30
CA ARG A 24 -21.07 -6.48 29.13
C ARG A 24 -19.97 -5.49 28.78
N THR A 25 -18.78 -6.00 28.47
CA THR A 25 -17.64 -5.15 28.07
C THR A 25 -17.93 -4.44 26.74
N GLN A 26 -18.49 -5.15 25.76
CA GLN A 26 -18.89 -4.57 24.48
C GLN A 26 -20.06 -3.59 24.63
N ALA A 27 -21.05 -3.93 25.47
CA ALA A 27 -22.19 -3.06 25.76
C ALA A 27 -21.74 -1.75 26.38
N ALA A 28 -20.86 -1.82 27.39
CA ALA A 28 -20.26 -0.65 28.04
C ALA A 28 -19.45 0.20 27.06
N ARG A 29 -18.61 -0.41 26.20
CA ARG A 29 -17.83 0.31 25.19
C ARG A 29 -18.69 1.08 24.19
N ARG A 30 -19.91 0.61 23.93
CA ARG A 30 -20.87 1.23 22.99
C ARG A 30 -21.95 2.06 23.68
N SER A 31 -21.88 2.23 25.01
CA SER A 31 -22.93 2.89 25.81
C SER A 31 -24.34 2.34 25.57
N MET A 32 -24.44 1.02 25.38
CA MET A 32 -25.70 0.29 25.14
C MET A 32 -26.05 -0.60 26.34
N SER A 33 -27.34 -0.93 26.50
CA SER A 33 -27.75 -1.93 27.50
C SER A 33 -27.40 -3.34 27.04
N ASP A 34 -27.13 -4.23 27.99
CA ASP A 34 -26.77 -5.64 27.71
C ASP A 34 -27.85 -6.34 26.87
N SER A 35 -29.13 -6.11 27.18
CA SER A 35 -30.26 -6.66 26.43
C SER A 35 -30.36 -6.11 25.00
N LEU A 36 -30.05 -4.82 24.80
CA LEU A 36 -30.08 -4.21 23.47
C LEU A 36 -28.95 -4.75 22.59
N LEU A 37 -27.75 -4.88 23.15
CA LEU A 37 -26.62 -5.47 22.42
C LEU A 37 -26.87 -6.95 22.11
N ALA A 38 -27.43 -7.72 23.05
CA ALA A 38 -27.77 -9.12 22.83
C ALA A 38 -28.83 -9.29 21.72
N GLU A 39 -29.88 -8.47 21.73
CA GLU A 39 -30.90 -8.48 20.67
C GLU A 39 -30.30 -8.13 19.31
N ALA A 40 -29.45 -7.08 19.25
CA ALA A 40 -28.79 -6.69 18.00
C ALA A 40 -27.84 -7.78 17.48
N ALA A 41 -27.09 -8.44 18.37
CA ALA A 41 -26.21 -9.55 18.00
C ALA A 41 -26.99 -10.76 17.48
N ILE A 42 -28.12 -11.11 18.12
CA ILE A 42 -28.99 -12.20 17.66
C ILE A 42 -29.63 -11.84 16.32
N ALA A 43 -30.12 -10.61 16.15
CA ALA A 43 -30.69 -10.14 14.89
C ALA A 43 -29.64 -10.21 13.76
N ALA A 44 -28.43 -9.75 14.02
CA ALA A 44 -27.32 -9.80 13.06
C ALA A 44 -26.88 -11.23 12.71
N TRP A 45 -27.01 -12.16 13.65
CA TRP A 45 -26.72 -13.56 13.39
C TRP A 45 -27.79 -14.24 12.53
N LEU A 46 -29.06 -13.91 12.75
CA LEU A 46 -30.19 -14.49 12.02
C LEU A 46 -30.40 -13.86 10.64
N ASP A 47 -30.10 -12.58 10.50
CA ASP A 47 -30.17 -11.81 9.25
C ASP A 47 -28.92 -10.92 9.12
N PRO A 48 -27.82 -11.49 8.61
CA PRO A 48 -26.58 -10.74 8.43
C PRO A 48 -26.76 -9.56 7.50
N ASP A 49 -27.56 -9.69 6.45
CA ASP A 49 -27.79 -8.66 5.44
C ASP A 49 -28.49 -7.43 6.05
N ALA A 50 -29.52 -7.63 6.88
CA ALA A 50 -30.18 -6.54 7.61
C ALA A 50 -29.28 -5.86 8.64
N ALA A 51 -28.22 -6.53 9.11
CA ALA A 51 -27.23 -5.98 10.04
C ALA A 51 -25.99 -5.37 9.35
N GLY A 52 -25.99 -5.25 8.02
CA GLY A 52 -24.89 -4.68 7.24
C GLY A 52 -24.03 -5.69 6.49
N GLY A 53 -24.52 -6.92 6.31
CA GLY A 53 -23.86 -8.03 5.63
C GLY A 53 -23.01 -8.88 6.57
N ASP A 54 -22.59 -10.06 6.10
CA ASP A 54 -21.59 -10.88 6.80
C ASP A 54 -20.25 -10.12 6.91
N PRO A 55 -19.74 -9.84 8.12
CA PRO A 55 -18.44 -9.20 8.30
C PRO A 55 -17.30 -9.91 7.56
N ARG A 56 -17.38 -11.23 7.39
CA ARG A 56 -16.40 -12.03 6.63
C ARG A 56 -16.47 -11.71 5.14
N ALA A 57 -17.66 -11.67 4.56
CA ALA A 57 -17.86 -11.28 3.16
C ALA A 57 -17.39 -9.84 2.88
N SER A 58 -17.59 -8.92 3.84
CA SER A 58 -17.09 -7.54 3.73
C SER A 58 -15.56 -7.46 3.70
N LEU A 59 -14.89 -8.26 4.55
CA LEU A 59 -13.43 -8.36 4.57
C LEU A 59 -12.88 -8.98 3.29
N GLU A 60 -13.46 -10.07 2.81
CA GLU A 60 -13.09 -10.70 1.53
C GLU A 60 -13.24 -9.70 0.38
N GLY A 61 -14.34 -8.96 0.33
CA GLY A 61 -14.54 -7.89 -0.66
C GLY A 61 -13.49 -6.78 -0.56
N ALA A 62 -13.06 -6.43 0.66
CA ALA A 62 -11.97 -5.46 0.87
C ALA A 62 -10.62 -6.00 0.39
N MET A 63 -10.33 -7.28 0.63
CA MET A 63 -9.12 -7.94 0.11
C MET A 63 -9.12 -7.99 -1.41
N GLN A 64 -10.22 -8.38 -2.04
CA GLN A 64 -10.35 -8.35 -3.50
C GLN A 64 -10.17 -6.94 -4.08
N ARG A 65 -10.59 -5.89 -3.37
CA ARG A 65 -10.32 -4.50 -3.78
C ARG A 65 -8.83 -4.16 -3.65
N LEU A 66 -8.17 -4.61 -2.59
CA LEU A 66 -6.73 -4.41 -2.38
C LEU A 66 -5.91 -5.13 -3.46
N GLU A 67 -6.23 -6.39 -3.76
CA GLU A 67 -5.57 -7.19 -4.81
C GLU A 67 -5.67 -6.51 -6.18
N ARG A 68 -6.86 -6.02 -6.53
CA ARG A 68 -7.05 -5.26 -7.79
C ARG A 68 -6.23 -3.98 -7.83
N ARG A 69 -6.10 -3.28 -6.70
CA ARG A 69 -5.26 -2.08 -6.60
C ARG A 69 -3.78 -2.43 -6.71
N GLN A 70 -3.35 -3.52 -6.07
CA GLN A 70 -1.99 -4.03 -6.13
C GLN A 70 -1.60 -4.39 -7.56
N ALA A 71 -2.42 -5.17 -8.26
CA ALA A 71 -2.19 -5.54 -9.66
C ALA A 71 -2.07 -4.30 -10.57
N ARG A 72 -2.86 -3.24 -10.31
CA ARG A 72 -2.74 -1.97 -11.04
C ARG A 72 -1.41 -1.27 -10.74
N ILE A 73 -1.00 -1.20 -9.49
CA ILE A 73 0.28 -0.60 -9.09
C ILE A 73 1.44 -1.35 -9.72
N GLU A 74 1.41 -2.68 -9.72
CA GLU A 74 2.43 -3.52 -10.36
C GLU A 74 2.52 -3.23 -11.86
N ARG A 75 1.38 -3.15 -12.54
CA ARG A 75 1.33 -2.79 -13.96
C ARG A 75 1.90 -1.39 -14.21
N ASP A 76 1.43 -0.39 -13.45
CA ASP A 76 1.84 1.00 -13.64
C ASP A 76 3.33 1.19 -13.29
N LEU A 77 3.85 0.43 -12.31
CA LEU A 77 5.28 0.37 -11.99
C LEU A 77 6.08 -0.28 -13.13
N SER A 78 5.61 -1.40 -13.69
CA SER A 78 6.25 -2.04 -14.85
C SER A 78 6.34 -1.08 -16.03
N ILE A 79 5.25 -0.38 -16.35
CA ILE A 79 5.23 0.65 -17.40
C ILE A 79 6.23 1.76 -17.08
N SER A 80 6.31 2.20 -15.83
CA SER A 80 7.26 3.26 -15.41
C SER A 80 8.71 2.82 -15.56
N VAL A 81 9.03 1.58 -15.18
CA VAL A 81 10.38 0.99 -15.33
C VAL A 81 10.74 0.87 -16.81
N GLU A 82 9.83 0.38 -17.64
CA GLU A 82 10.06 0.26 -19.09
C GLU A 82 10.24 1.63 -19.75
N THR A 83 9.39 2.60 -19.40
CA THR A 83 9.50 3.98 -19.88
C THR A 83 10.83 4.61 -19.49
N LEU A 84 11.26 4.43 -18.24
CA LEU A 84 12.55 4.93 -17.75
C LEU A 84 13.73 4.25 -18.48
N ALA A 85 13.66 2.93 -18.69
CA ALA A 85 14.68 2.20 -19.42
C ALA A 85 14.81 2.69 -20.87
N LEU A 86 13.69 2.91 -21.55
CA LEU A 86 13.65 3.50 -22.89
C LEU A 86 14.19 4.93 -22.91
N PHE A 87 13.77 5.76 -21.96
CA PHE A 87 14.26 7.14 -21.83
C PHE A 87 15.79 7.18 -21.67
N ILE A 88 16.34 6.39 -20.74
CA ILE A 88 17.79 6.32 -20.52
C ILE A 88 18.51 5.85 -21.78
N ARG A 89 17.99 4.81 -22.45
CA ARG A 89 18.56 4.31 -23.71
C ARG A 89 18.56 5.38 -24.80
N ILE A 90 17.44 6.08 -24.98
CA ILE A 90 17.34 7.20 -25.93
C ILE A 90 18.30 8.31 -25.55
N TRP A 91 18.43 8.65 -24.27
CA TRP A 91 19.35 9.70 -23.82
C TRP A 91 20.82 9.39 -24.14
N PHE A 92 21.27 8.14 -23.97
CA PHE A 92 22.63 7.73 -24.33
C PHE A 92 22.89 7.64 -25.84
N THR A 93 21.86 7.36 -26.64
CA THR A 93 21.99 7.08 -28.09
C THR A 93 21.54 8.23 -28.99
N SER A 94 20.81 9.21 -28.45
CA SER A 94 20.38 10.40 -29.16
C SER A 94 21.53 11.41 -29.21
N MET A 95 22.12 11.58 -30.40
CA MET A 95 22.97 12.72 -30.69
C MET A 95 22.31 13.59 -31.77
N PRO A 96 21.85 14.81 -31.44
CA PRO A 96 21.31 15.69 -32.45
C PRO A 96 22.43 16.21 -33.39
N GLY A 97 22.22 16.07 -34.71
CA GLY A 97 22.87 16.90 -35.73
C GLY A 97 24.34 16.63 -36.05
N LEU A 98 24.80 15.37 -36.06
CA LEU A 98 26.14 15.05 -36.57
C LEU A 98 26.14 14.80 -38.09
N PRO A 99 27.18 15.27 -38.83
CA PRO A 99 27.43 14.85 -40.20
C PRO A 99 27.52 13.33 -40.32
N ASP A 100 27.02 12.76 -41.42
CA ASP A 100 26.93 11.30 -41.62
C ASP A 100 28.28 10.58 -41.44
N SER A 101 29.39 11.25 -41.72
CA SER A 101 30.76 10.72 -41.57
C SER A 101 31.16 10.37 -40.14
N VAL A 102 30.58 11.04 -39.13
CA VAL A 102 30.90 10.84 -37.71
C VAL A 102 29.73 10.27 -36.90
N ALA A 103 28.53 10.28 -37.48
CA ALA A 103 27.30 9.81 -36.82
C ALA A 103 27.34 8.32 -36.44
N ALA A 104 28.01 7.47 -37.22
CA ALA A 104 28.14 6.04 -36.90
C ALA A 104 29.02 5.78 -35.67
N ALA A 105 30.20 6.42 -35.60
CA ALA A 105 31.11 6.32 -34.47
C ALA A 105 30.49 6.90 -33.18
N ALA A 106 29.78 8.02 -33.30
CA ALA A 106 29.00 8.62 -32.24
C ALA A 106 27.94 7.67 -31.65
N ARG A 107 27.14 7.02 -32.50
CA ARG A 107 26.13 6.04 -32.05
C ARG A 107 26.78 4.84 -31.33
N ALA A 108 27.92 4.36 -31.84
CA ALA A 108 28.67 3.27 -31.20
C ALA A 108 29.16 3.65 -29.79
N GLN A 109 29.71 4.85 -29.61
CA GLN A 109 30.09 5.36 -28.28
C GLN A 109 28.88 5.55 -27.35
N GLY A 110 27.72 5.93 -27.90
CA GLY A 110 26.46 5.98 -27.14
C GLY A 110 26.05 4.61 -26.60
N ALA A 111 26.14 3.57 -27.44
CA ALA A 111 25.84 2.19 -27.07
C ALA A 111 26.81 1.67 -25.98
N GLU A 112 28.11 1.90 -26.14
CA GLU A 112 29.12 1.48 -25.14
C GLU A 112 28.88 2.11 -23.76
N ARG A 113 28.52 3.41 -23.74
CA ARG A 113 28.18 4.11 -22.49
C ARG A 113 26.93 3.55 -21.83
N TYR A 114 25.92 3.18 -22.62
CA TYR A 114 24.72 2.53 -22.11
C TYR A 114 25.04 1.16 -21.49
N ASP A 115 25.84 0.33 -22.16
CA ASP A 115 26.20 -1.01 -21.66
C ASP A 115 26.96 -0.91 -20.33
N ARG A 116 27.92 0.02 -20.23
CA ARG A 116 28.63 0.30 -18.98
C ARG A 116 27.69 0.79 -17.87
N PHE A 117 26.70 1.61 -18.20
CA PHE A 117 25.68 2.05 -17.24
C PHE A 117 24.88 0.87 -16.70
N VAL A 118 24.40 -0.02 -17.58
CA VAL A 118 23.64 -1.21 -17.19
C VAL A 118 24.47 -2.12 -16.29
N GLU A 119 25.75 -2.31 -16.60
CA GLU A 119 26.66 -3.11 -15.77
C GLU A 119 26.84 -2.50 -14.36
N MET A 120 27.09 -1.19 -14.26
CA MET A 120 27.21 -0.50 -12.97
C MET A 120 25.91 -0.57 -12.16
N LEU A 121 24.76 -0.40 -12.82
CA LEU A 121 23.45 -0.53 -12.18
C LEU A 121 23.22 -1.95 -11.65
N GLY A 122 23.52 -2.98 -12.46
CA GLY A 122 23.39 -4.38 -12.07
C GLY A 122 24.25 -4.73 -10.85
N ARG A 123 25.52 -4.30 -10.84
CA ARG A 123 26.43 -4.47 -9.69
C ARG A 123 25.88 -3.80 -8.43
N ARG A 124 25.31 -2.59 -8.57
CA ARG A 124 24.74 -1.84 -7.45
C ARG A 124 23.46 -2.49 -6.92
N LEU A 125 22.59 -3.01 -7.78
CA LEU A 125 21.36 -3.72 -7.38
C LEU A 125 21.65 -5.07 -6.70
N ALA A 126 22.70 -5.77 -7.13
CA ALA A 126 23.17 -6.99 -6.48
C ALA A 126 23.80 -6.72 -5.09
N SER A 127 24.18 -5.47 -4.82
CA SER A 127 24.70 -5.03 -3.53
C SER A 127 23.54 -4.54 -2.65
N ASP A 128 23.47 -4.92 -1.37
CA ASP A 128 22.37 -4.52 -0.45
C ASP A 128 22.39 -3.01 -0.08
N ARG A 129 23.25 -2.21 -0.73
CA ARG A 129 23.37 -0.77 -0.51
C ARG A 129 22.31 -0.03 -1.31
N ARG A 130 21.14 0.17 -0.69
CA ARG A 130 20.03 0.93 -1.26
C ARG A 130 20.46 2.36 -1.56
N PHE A 131 20.06 2.88 -2.73
CA PHE A 131 20.31 4.27 -3.17
C PHE A 131 19.95 5.34 -2.13
N ARG A 132 18.93 5.08 -1.30
CA ARG A 132 18.49 5.96 -0.21
C ARG A 132 19.53 6.18 0.89
N THR A 133 20.44 5.24 1.09
CA THR A 133 21.50 5.35 2.10
C THR A 133 22.58 6.34 1.64
N ASP A 134 22.90 6.35 0.34
CA ASP A 134 23.94 7.22 -0.22
C ASP A 134 23.52 8.70 -0.28
N LEU A 135 22.21 8.98 -0.39
CA LEU A 135 21.68 10.35 -0.35
C LEU A 135 21.76 11.00 1.05
N LYS A 136 21.88 10.20 2.12
CA LYS A 136 21.99 10.73 3.49
C LYS A 136 23.40 11.14 3.88
N THR A 137 24.40 10.85 3.05
CA THR A 137 25.81 11.05 3.39
C THR A 137 26.38 12.37 2.85
N ASP A 138 25.64 13.12 2.03
CA ASP A 138 26.15 14.34 1.37
C ASP A 138 25.62 15.65 1.97
N ASP A 139 24.94 15.61 3.13
CA ASP A 139 24.47 16.80 3.83
C ASP A 139 25.48 17.27 4.91
N LEU A 140 26.12 18.39 4.55
CA LEU A 140 26.91 19.37 5.32
C LEU A 140 28.40 19.06 5.64
N PRO A 141 29.35 19.83 5.08
CA PRO A 141 30.61 20.07 5.76
C PRO A 141 30.35 20.92 7.01
N ASP A 142 30.83 20.46 8.17
CA ASP A 142 31.02 21.27 9.37
C ASP A 142 32.03 22.38 9.03
N THR A 143 31.54 23.51 8.54
CA THR A 143 32.27 24.78 8.60
C THR A 143 32.20 25.28 10.04
N GLU A 144 33.08 24.75 10.89
CA GLU A 144 33.51 25.47 12.08
C GLU A 144 34.49 26.58 11.65
N PRO A 145 34.19 27.87 11.82
CA PRO A 145 35.22 28.89 11.79
C PRO A 145 36.07 28.77 13.06
N LYS A 146 37.33 28.35 12.89
CA LYS A 146 38.34 28.42 13.96
C LYS A 146 38.39 29.85 14.52
N SER A 147 38.08 29.96 15.81
CA SER A 147 38.46 31.09 16.65
C SER A 147 39.96 31.07 16.94
N SER A 148 40.54 32.25 17.16
CA SER A 148 41.96 32.59 17.39
C SER A 148 42.73 32.86 16.09
N GLN A 149 43.36 34.01 15.86
CA GLN A 149 44.16 34.83 16.78
C GLN A 149 44.28 36.27 16.25
#